data_AF-A0AAW2UL72-F1
#
_entry.id   AF-A0AAW2UL72-F1
#
_cell.length_a   1.000
_cell.length_b   1.000
_cell.length_c   1.000
_cell.angle_alpha   90.00
_cell.angle_beta   90.00
_cell.angle_gamma   90.00
#
_symmetry.space_group_name_H-M   'P 1'
#
loop_
_entity.id
_entity.type
_entity.pdbx_description
1 polymer ?
#
loop_
_entity_poly.entity_id
_entity_poly.type
_entity_poly.pdbx_seq_one_letter_code
_entity_poly.pdbx_strand_id
1 'polypeptide(L)'
;METRRLFLVMALLLLFISMEINTILAQGNGNGNGNGNGNGSGNGNGNGNGGGSGNGNNNGNGNGSGNGNNNGNGSGSGNGNNNGNGSGSGNGNNNGNGNGSGNGSGNGNGSGSGNGNGNGNGNGSGNGNGNGNGNGSGNGNGNGNGNGSGNGNGNGNGSGSGNGNGNGNGSGSGNGNGNGNGSGSGNGNGNGNGNGNGNGNGNGNGNGNGNGNGNGNGSIKGNDSGNENGQGSKAKKQKRPPHDAATTNYNVLSPLPNSGQERAFCKARGKCHYTTLTCPAQCPQRKPKKNKKSKGCFIDCSSKCEVTCKWRRPKCNGYGALCYDPRFVGGDGVMFYFHGAKGSDFAIISDENLHINAHFIGTRPQGRTRDFTWVQALSVMFDTHTLVLAAKKVSHWDNNVDALIVKWNGESIDIPTDGEAEWRVNDGEREVVIERTDDVNTVRVTVSGLVEMEVRVTPIGEVENKVHNYQLPSNDAFAHLETQFRFLDLSDHVEGVLGKTYMPGYVSPVKKGVPMPMMGGEDKYQTPSLYSPACKLCRFRRPSGSGSVAVA
;
A
#
# COMPACT_ATOMS: atom_id res chain seq x y z
N MET A 1 -0.91 -54.10 -71.56
CA MET A 1 -0.27 -52.76 -71.45
C MET A 1 -0.42 -52.21 -70.03
N GLU A 2 -0.27 -53.08 -69.01
CA GLU A 2 -0.61 -52.76 -67.62
C GLU A 2 0.52 -53.08 -66.62
N THR A 3 1.57 -53.77 -67.07
CA THR A 3 2.77 -54.05 -66.25
C THR A 3 3.95 -53.09 -66.50
N ARG A 4 3.80 -52.14 -67.44
CA ARG A 4 4.84 -51.13 -67.74
C ARG A 4 4.61 -49.75 -67.11
N ARG A 5 3.46 -49.52 -66.46
CA ARG A 5 3.21 -48.28 -65.69
C ARG A 5 3.58 -48.39 -64.20
N LEU A 6 3.74 -49.59 -63.66
CA LEU A 6 4.13 -49.77 -62.25
C LEU A 6 5.65 -49.61 -62.02
N PHE A 7 6.48 -49.89 -63.02
CA PHE A 7 7.94 -49.72 -62.92
C PHE A 7 8.40 -48.26 -63.05
N LEU A 8 7.63 -47.39 -63.69
CA LEU A 8 7.99 -45.98 -63.86
C LEU A 8 7.62 -45.12 -62.65
N VAL A 9 6.62 -45.53 -61.85
CA VAL A 9 6.26 -44.85 -60.59
C VAL A 9 7.17 -45.28 -59.43
N MET A 10 7.68 -46.52 -59.42
CA MET A 10 8.67 -46.95 -58.42
C MET A 10 10.10 -46.42 -58.69
N ALA A 11 10.47 -46.13 -59.94
CA ALA A 11 11.78 -45.55 -60.25
C ALA A 11 11.86 -44.04 -59.95
N LEU A 12 10.73 -43.32 -59.96
CA LEU A 12 10.65 -41.90 -59.59
C LEU A 12 10.49 -41.69 -58.07
N LEU A 13 10.02 -42.69 -57.32
CA LEU A 13 9.94 -42.63 -55.85
C LEU A 13 11.28 -42.95 -55.15
N LEU A 14 12.24 -43.57 -55.85
CA LEU A 14 13.55 -43.94 -55.33
C LEU A 14 14.71 -42.99 -55.72
N LEU A 15 14.42 -41.91 -56.47
CA LEU A 15 15.40 -40.87 -56.82
C LEU A 15 15.29 -39.58 -55.98
N PHE A 16 14.38 -39.53 -55.01
CA PHE A 16 14.25 -38.43 -54.04
C PHE A 16 14.81 -38.75 -52.64
N ILE A 17 15.46 -39.91 -52.46
CA ILE A 17 16.10 -40.31 -51.20
C ILE A 17 17.55 -40.71 -51.48
N SER A 18 18.45 -39.74 -51.69
CA SER A 18 19.88 -39.81 -51.35
C SER A 18 20.66 -38.61 -51.90
N MET A 19 20.65 -37.50 -51.18
CA MET A 19 21.79 -36.57 -51.06
C MET A 19 21.50 -35.61 -49.89
N GLU A 20 22.11 -35.92 -48.74
CA GLU A 20 22.05 -35.15 -47.50
C GLU A 20 22.86 -33.85 -47.60
N ILE A 21 22.39 -32.77 -46.96
CA ILE A 21 23.25 -31.99 -46.06
C ILE A 21 22.52 -31.73 -44.74
N ASN A 22 23.20 -32.17 -43.70
CA ASN A 22 22.93 -32.06 -42.27
C ASN A 22 22.56 -30.66 -41.77
N THR A 23 21.48 -30.60 -40.99
CA THR A 23 21.48 -29.99 -39.64
C THR A 23 20.55 -30.81 -38.75
N ILE A 24 21.10 -31.91 -38.21
CA ILE A 24 20.52 -32.57 -37.04
C ILE A 24 20.81 -31.65 -35.85
N LEU A 25 19.83 -30.86 -35.41
CA LEU A 25 19.73 -30.52 -34.00
C LEU A 25 19.21 -31.78 -33.32
N ALA A 26 20.13 -32.57 -32.77
CA ALA A 26 19.80 -33.72 -31.95
C ALA A 26 19.16 -33.21 -30.64
N GLN A 27 17.84 -33.09 -30.62
CA GLN A 27 17.09 -33.09 -29.36
C GLN A 27 16.84 -34.55 -28.97
N GLY A 28 17.86 -35.17 -28.38
CA GLY A 28 17.73 -36.49 -27.77
C GLY A 28 17.19 -36.34 -26.35
N ASN A 29 15.99 -36.86 -26.09
CA ASN A 29 15.55 -37.20 -24.73
C ASN A 29 15.99 -38.65 -24.45
N GLY A 30 17.02 -38.82 -23.63
CA GLY A 30 17.51 -40.14 -23.26
C GLY A 30 18.21 -40.14 -21.90
N ASN A 31 18.09 -41.25 -21.16
CA ASN A 31 18.87 -41.50 -19.95
C ASN A 31 20.14 -42.27 -20.33
N GLY A 32 21.32 -41.67 -20.14
CA GLY A 32 22.60 -42.33 -20.44
C GLY A 32 23.82 -41.57 -19.92
N ASN A 33 24.90 -42.29 -19.59
CA ASN A 33 26.20 -41.73 -19.23
C ASN A 33 27.09 -41.62 -20.48
N GLY A 34 27.69 -40.45 -20.75
CA GLY A 34 28.57 -40.27 -21.92
C GLY A 34 29.39 -38.98 -21.90
N ASN A 35 30.48 -38.95 -22.66
CA ASN A 35 31.32 -37.77 -22.88
C ASN A 35 31.07 -37.18 -24.29
N GLY A 36 30.69 -35.91 -24.40
CA GLY A 36 30.44 -35.26 -25.69
C GLY A 36 30.09 -33.77 -25.60
N ASN A 37 30.18 -33.05 -26.73
CA ASN A 37 29.76 -31.65 -26.88
C ASN A 37 28.38 -31.59 -27.57
N GLY A 38 27.35 -31.08 -26.90
CA GLY A 38 26.00 -30.94 -27.47
C GLY A 38 24.97 -30.36 -26.48
N ASN A 39 23.80 -29.96 -27.01
CA ASN A 39 22.68 -29.49 -26.19
C ASN A 39 21.56 -30.55 -26.13
N GLY A 40 21.05 -30.89 -24.94
CA GLY A 40 20.02 -31.92 -24.77
C GLY A 40 19.29 -31.90 -23.42
N SER A 41 18.20 -32.67 -23.29
CA SER A 41 17.44 -32.81 -22.03
C SER A 41 17.38 -34.27 -21.59
N GLY A 42 17.83 -34.61 -20.38
CA GLY A 42 17.86 -36.00 -19.90
C GLY A 42 18.52 -36.22 -18.54
N ASN A 43 18.32 -37.39 -17.92
CA ASN A 43 18.98 -37.75 -16.65
C ASN A 43 20.23 -38.63 -16.88
N GLY A 44 21.42 -38.20 -16.44
CA GLY A 44 22.67 -38.97 -16.59
C GLY A 44 23.93 -38.25 -16.09
N ASN A 45 25.03 -38.99 -15.89
CA ASN A 45 26.35 -38.44 -15.49
C ASN A 45 27.30 -38.35 -16.70
N GLY A 46 28.02 -37.23 -16.90
CA GLY A 46 28.97 -37.11 -18.02
C GLY A 46 30.05 -36.02 -17.89
N ASN A 47 31.12 -36.11 -18.70
CA ASN A 47 32.13 -35.06 -18.89
C ASN A 47 32.07 -34.44 -20.30
N GLY A 48 31.87 -33.13 -20.44
CA GLY A 48 31.83 -32.47 -21.75
C GLY A 48 31.54 -30.96 -21.72
N ASN A 49 31.69 -30.28 -22.86
CA ASN A 49 31.32 -28.87 -23.03
C ASN A 49 29.99 -28.75 -23.81
N GLY A 50 28.90 -28.38 -23.15
CA GLY A 50 27.57 -28.28 -23.77
C GLY A 50 26.50 -27.77 -22.79
N GLY A 51 25.31 -27.42 -23.30
CA GLY A 51 24.23 -26.87 -22.47
C GLY A 51 22.93 -27.69 -22.51
N GLY A 52 22.40 -28.07 -21.35
CA GLY A 52 21.25 -28.98 -21.29
C GLY A 52 20.38 -28.89 -20.03
N SER A 53 19.20 -29.51 -20.07
CA SER A 53 18.24 -29.54 -18.94
C SER A 53 17.94 -30.95 -18.41
N GLY A 54 18.31 -31.28 -17.17
CA GLY A 54 17.98 -32.59 -16.57
C GLY A 54 18.68 -32.90 -15.24
N ASN A 55 18.39 -34.06 -14.63
CA ASN A 55 18.98 -34.47 -13.34
C ASN A 55 20.23 -35.35 -13.51
N GLY A 56 21.41 -34.92 -13.03
CA GLY A 56 22.63 -35.73 -13.10
C GLY A 56 23.93 -35.03 -12.64
N ASN A 57 25.00 -35.79 -12.38
CA ASN A 57 26.30 -35.24 -11.95
C ASN A 57 27.22 -35.00 -13.16
N ASN A 58 27.62 -33.74 -13.39
CA ASN A 58 28.41 -33.36 -14.58
C ASN A 58 29.79 -32.79 -14.22
N ASN A 59 30.81 -33.13 -15.01
CA ASN A 59 32.19 -32.62 -14.90
C ASN A 59 32.62 -31.93 -16.22
N GLY A 60 32.48 -30.60 -16.36
CA GLY A 60 32.82 -29.90 -17.62
C GLY A 60 32.46 -28.41 -17.68
N ASN A 61 32.79 -27.72 -18.79
CA ASN A 61 32.46 -26.31 -19.00
C ASN A 61 31.19 -26.14 -19.85
N GLY A 62 30.06 -25.74 -19.26
CA GLY A 62 28.78 -25.67 -19.98
C GLY A 62 27.70 -24.81 -19.31
N ASN A 63 26.61 -24.53 -20.04
CA ASN A 63 25.46 -23.76 -19.55
C ASN A 63 24.19 -24.64 -19.47
N GLY A 64 23.71 -25.01 -18.28
CA GLY A 64 22.57 -25.95 -18.16
C GLY A 64 21.62 -25.70 -16.99
N SER A 65 20.41 -26.29 -17.04
CA SER A 65 19.39 -26.14 -15.99
C SER A 65 18.79 -27.46 -15.49
N GLY A 66 19.06 -27.88 -14.24
CA GLY A 66 18.51 -29.12 -13.68
C GLY A 66 19.05 -29.51 -12.29
N ASN A 67 18.58 -30.62 -11.68
CA ASN A 67 19.00 -31.02 -10.32
C ASN A 67 20.19 -32.02 -10.35
N GLY A 68 21.39 -31.60 -9.91
CA GLY A 68 22.54 -32.51 -9.79
C GLY A 68 23.85 -31.85 -9.37
N ASN A 69 24.89 -32.63 -9.04
CA ASN A 69 26.17 -32.11 -8.57
C ASN A 69 27.12 -31.80 -9.73
N ASN A 70 27.55 -30.54 -9.88
CA ASN A 70 28.44 -30.14 -10.98
C ASN A 70 29.86 -29.80 -10.49
N ASN A 71 30.89 -30.26 -11.21
CA ASN A 71 32.29 -29.93 -10.98
C ASN A 71 32.91 -29.33 -12.29
N GLY A 72 33.01 -28.00 -12.41
CA GLY A 72 33.56 -27.36 -13.64
C GLY A 72 33.30 -25.86 -13.77
N ASN A 73 33.75 -25.23 -14.87
CA ASN A 73 33.53 -23.79 -15.14
C ASN A 73 32.31 -23.58 -16.05
N GLY A 74 31.15 -23.22 -15.50
CA GLY A 74 29.91 -23.10 -16.28
C GLY A 74 28.85 -22.17 -15.69
N SER A 75 27.80 -21.86 -16.45
CA SER A 75 26.69 -20.99 -16.01
C SER A 75 25.35 -21.73 -16.02
N GLY A 76 24.76 -22.03 -14.86
CA GLY A 76 23.57 -22.91 -14.82
C GLY A 76 22.53 -22.60 -13.74
N SER A 77 21.29 -23.07 -13.94
CA SER A 77 20.18 -22.87 -13.01
C SER A 77 19.50 -24.16 -12.55
N GLY A 78 19.62 -24.53 -11.26
CA GLY A 78 18.99 -25.75 -10.73
C GLY A 78 19.36 -26.14 -9.29
N ASN A 79 18.74 -27.19 -8.73
CA ASN A 79 19.01 -27.60 -7.34
C ASN A 79 20.10 -28.68 -7.25
N GLY A 80 21.29 -28.35 -6.74
CA GLY A 80 22.37 -29.33 -6.54
C GLY A 80 23.67 -28.74 -5.98
N ASN A 81 24.64 -29.60 -5.61
CA ASN A 81 25.92 -29.15 -5.02
C ASN A 81 26.94 -28.83 -6.12
N ASN A 82 27.41 -27.59 -6.23
CA ASN A 82 28.38 -27.20 -7.26
C ASN A 82 29.78 -26.97 -6.66
N ASN A 83 30.83 -27.50 -7.31
CA ASN A 83 32.24 -27.27 -6.99
C ASN A 83 32.98 -26.73 -8.25
N GLY A 84 33.16 -25.41 -8.41
CA GLY A 84 33.83 -24.86 -9.59
C GLY A 84 33.73 -23.33 -9.78
N ASN A 85 34.35 -22.77 -10.82
CA ASN A 85 34.28 -21.34 -11.12
C ASN A 85 33.18 -21.04 -12.15
N GLY A 86 32.01 -20.57 -11.71
CA GLY A 86 30.84 -20.44 -12.59
C GLY A 86 29.78 -19.44 -12.13
N SER A 87 28.85 -19.08 -13.04
CA SER A 87 27.77 -18.11 -12.77
C SER A 87 26.41 -18.79 -12.75
N GLY A 88 25.77 -19.02 -11.60
CA GLY A 88 24.56 -19.86 -11.55
C GLY A 88 23.44 -19.40 -10.62
N SER A 89 22.20 -19.83 -10.89
CA SER A 89 21.02 -19.52 -10.08
C SER A 89 20.23 -20.76 -9.63
N GLY A 90 20.26 -21.12 -8.35
CA GLY A 90 19.55 -22.32 -7.86
C GLY A 90 19.71 -22.64 -6.38
N ASN A 91 18.99 -23.66 -5.86
CA ASN A 91 19.07 -24.05 -4.45
C ASN A 91 20.04 -25.24 -4.21
N GLY A 92 21.18 -25.03 -3.55
CA GLY A 92 22.11 -26.12 -3.23
C GLY A 92 23.42 -25.68 -2.57
N ASN A 93 24.29 -26.62 -2.16
CA ASN A 93 25.55 -26.30 -1.49
C ASN A 93 26.67 -26.00 -2.49
N ASN A 94 27.14 -24.75 -2.55
CA ASN A 94 28.13 -24.31 -3.53
C ASN A 94 29.50 -24.07 -2.88
N ASN A 95 30.56 -24.69 -3.40
CA ASN A 95 31.95 -24.44 -3.00
C ASN A 95 32.78 -24.01 -4.24
N GLY A 96 33.06 -22.71 -4.42
CA GLY A 96 33.82 -22.25 -5.60
C GLY A 96 33.86 -20.74 -5.78
N ASN A 97 34.63 -20.24 -6.78
CA ASN A 97 34.71 -18.81 -7.08
C ASN A 97 33.78 -18.42 -8.24
N GLY A 98 32.67 -17.73 -7.97
CA GLY A 98 31.67 -17.46 -9.01
C GLY A 98 30.60 -16.42 -8.68
N ASN A 99 29.91 -15.90 -9.71
CA ASN A 99 28.85 -14.91 -9.54
C ASN A 99 27.45 -15.56 -9.68
N GLY A 100 26.65 -15.67 -8.61
CA GLY A 100 25.39 -16.43 -8.68
C GLY A 100 24.24 -15.92 -7.81
N SER A 101 23.02 -16.33 -8.09
CA SER A 101 21.80 -15.94 -7.36
C SER A 101 20.91 -17.12 -6.97
N GLY A 102 20.87 -17.51 -5.69
CA GLY A 102 20.08 -18.67 -5.25
C GLY A 102 20.09 -18.95 -3.74
N ASN A 103 19.25 -19.88 -3.25
CA ASN A 103 19.17 -20.21 -1.82
C ASN A 103 19.98 -21.46 -1.45
N GLY A 104 21.10 -21.34 -0.74
CA GLY A 104 21.92 -22.52 -0.38
C GLY A 104 23.11 -22.25 0.54
N SER A 105 23.74 -23.31 1.06
CA SER A 105 24.84 -23.20 2.03
C SER A 105 26.22 -23.54 1.44
N GLY A 106 27.21 -22.64 1.53
CA GLY A 106 28.46 -22.83 0.77
C GLY A 106 29.67 -21.99 1.19
N ASN A 107 30.89 -22.43 0.84
CA ASN A 107 32.14 -21.71 1.08
C ASN A 107 32.82 -21.30 -0.25
N GLY A 108 33.00 -20.00 -0.52
CA GLY A 108 33.64 -19.54 -1.76
C GLY A 108 33.85 -18.03 -1.89
N ASN A 109 34.68 -17.58 -2.84
CA ASN A 109 34.89 -16.15 -3.13
C ASN A 109 34.10 -15.72 -4.38
N GLY A 110 33.07 -14.87 -4.25
CA GLY A 110 32.21 -14.53 -5.40
C GLY A 110 31.20 -13.41 -5.16
N SER A 111 30.58 -12.88 -6.23
CA SER A 111 29.58 -11.80 -6.15
C SER A 111 28.17 -12.30 -6.48
N GLY A 112 27.21 -12.25 -5.56
CA GLY A 112 25.92 -12.93 -5.77
C GLY A 112 24.73 -12.45 -4.92
N SER A 113 23.50 -12.83 -5.29
CA SER A 113 22.27 -12.45 -4.57
C SER A 113 21.36 -13.63 -4.21
N GLY A 114 21.21 -13.96 -2.92
CA GLY A 114 20.39 -15.11 -2.50
C GLY A 114 20.33 -15.38 -0.99
N ASN A 115 19.44 -16.28 -0.55
CA ASN A 115 19.25 -16.58 0.87
C ASN A 115 19.95 -17.88 1.31
N GLY A 116 20.98 -17.82 2.17
CA GLY A 116 21.70 -19.04 2.56
C GLY A 116 22.82 -18.90 3.61
N ASN A 117 23.26 -20.03 4.19
CA ASN A 117 24.27 -20.03 5.26
C ASN A 117 25.68 -20.40 4.73
N GLY A 118 26.69 -19.55 4.82
CA GLY A 118 28.01 -19.86 4.21
C GLY A 118 29.20 -19.02 4.68
N ASN A 119 30.43 -19.51 4.52
CA ASN A 119 31.66 -18.76 4.83
C ASN A 119 32.43 -18.38 3.56
N GLY A 120 32.57 -17.09 3.22
CA GLY A 120 33.24 -16.68 1.98
C GLY A 120 33.56 -15.19 1.86
N ASN A 121 34.52 -14.82 1.00
CA ASN A 121 34.84 -13.41 0.72
C ASN A 121 34.18 -12.94 -0.58
N GLY A 122 33.21 -12.03 -0.53
CA GLY A 122 32.41 -11.71 -1.72
C GLY A 122 31.48 -10.50 -1.62
N ASN A 123 31.15 -9.88 -2.77
CA ASN A 123 30.23 -8.73 -2.82
C ASN A 123 28.81 -9.18 -3.22
N GLY A 124 27.80 -9.11 -2.34
CA GLY A 124 26.50 -9.72 -2.64
C GLY A 124 25.28 -9.17 -1.89
N SER A 125 24.07 -9.50 -2.34
CA SER A 125 22.81 -9.04 -1.72
C SER A 125 21.81 -10.16 -1.42
N GLY A 126 21.57 -10.49 -0.14
CA GLY A 126 20.63 -11.56 0.22
C GLY A 126 20.54 -11.90 1.72
N ASN A 127 19.61 -12.78 2.13
CA ASN A 127 19.33 -13.06 3.54
C ASN A 127 19.96 -14.37 4.04
N GLY A 128 20.94 -14.36 4.96
CA GLY A 128 21.62 -15.59 5.37
C GLY A 128 22.61 -15.50 6.54
N ASN A 129 22.90 -16.61 7.22
CA ASN A 129 23.84 -16.64 8.35
C ASN A 129 25.24 -17.13 7.93
N GLY A 130 26.30 -16.32 8.06
CA GLY A 130 27.62 -16.69 7.54
C GLY A 130 28.81 -15.85 8.03
N ASN A 131 30.03 -16.41 8.01
CA ASN A 131 31.25 -15.68 8.37
C ASN A 131 32.09 -15.34 7.12
N GLY A 132 32.33 -14.05 6.82
CA GLY A 132 33.02 -13.67 5.58
C GLY A 132 33.40 -12.19 5.45
N ASN A 133 34.42 -11.87 4.62
CA ASN A 133 34.80 -10.49 4.33
C ASN A 133 34.26 -10.02 2.97
N GLY A 134 33.39 -9.01 2.93
CA GLY A 134 32.85 -8.52 1.64
C GLY A 134 31.83 -7.37 1.71
N ASN A 135 31.58 -6.70 0.58
CA ASN A 135 30.65 -5.56 0.50
C ASN A 135 29.26 -5.99 -0.01
N GLY A 136 28.19 -5.84 0.78
CA GLY A 136 26.89 -6.42 0.41
C GLY A 136 25.64 -5.86 1.09
N SER A 137 24.44 -6.14 0.57
CA SER A 137 23.17 -5.64 1.12
C SER A 137 22.14 -6.75 1.37
N GLY A 138 21.83 -7.07 2.64
CA GLY A 138 20.87 -8.14 2.97
C GLY A 138 20.69 -8.43 4.47
N ASN A 139 19.69 -9.27 4.83
CA ASN A 139 19.33 -9.54 6.23
C ASN A 139 19.90 -10.89 6.76
N GLY A 140 20.82 -10.89 7.72
CA GLY A 140 21.42 -12.15 8.19
C GLY A 140 22.34 -12.07 9.41
N ASN A 141 22.55 -13.18 10.14
CA ASN A 141 23.42 -13.23 11.32
C ASN A 141 24.83 -13.76 10.99
N GLY A 142 25.90 -12.98 11.18
CA GLY A 142 27.24 -13.40 10.73
C GLY A 142 28.42 -12.63 11.33
N ASN A 143 29.61 -13.24 11.39
CA ASN A 143 30.84 -12.57 11.83
C ASN A 143 31.78 -12.27 10.63
N GLY A 144 32.12 -11.01 10.36
CA GLY A 144 32.95 -10.68 9.19
C GLY A 144 33.31 -9.21 9.01
N ASN A 145 34.36 -8.90 8.22
CA ASN A 145 34.78 -7.53 7.93
C ASN A 145 34.30 -7.06 6.54
N GLY A 146 33.47 -6.01 6.44
CA GLY A 146 32.98 -5.54 5.15
C GLY A 146 32.02 -4.33 5.16
N ASN A 147 31.82 -3.68 4.01
CA ASN A 147 30.92 -2.51 3.90
C ASN A 147 29.55 -2.90 3.32
N GLY A 148 28.46 -2.75 4.08
CA GLY A 148 27.17 -3.27 3.64
C GLY A 148 25.91 -2.64 4.23
N SER A 149 24.74 -2.90 3.63
CA SER A 149 23.45 -2.35 4.08
C SER A 149 22.35 -3.41 4.27
N GLY A 150 21.92 -3.69 5.51
CA GLY A 150 20.87 -4.68 5.79
C GLY A 150 20.64 -5.02 7.27
N ASN A 151 19.62 -5.83 7.60
CA ASN A 151 19.20 -6.09 8.98
C ASN A 151 19.73 -7.45 9.52
N GLY A 152 20.57 -7.47 10.57
CA GLY A 152 21.07 -8.75 11.11
C GLY A 152 22.00 -8.66 12.32
N ASN A 153 22.17 -9.76 13.06
CA ASN A 153 23.00 -9.81 14.28
C ASN A 153 24.41 -10.37 14.01
N GLY A 154 25.49 -9.63 14.29
CA GLY A 154 26.84 -10.08 13.91
C GLY A 154 28.02 -9.35 14.56
N ASN A 155 29.18 -10.00 14.68
CA ASN A 155 30.43 -9.38 15.17
C ASN A 155 31.42 -9.12 14.02
N GLY A 156 31.82 -7.87 13.77
CA GLY A 156 32.71 -7.57 12.63
C GLY A 156 33.15 -6.11 12.49
N ASN A 157 34.26 -5.86 11.78
CA ASN A 157 34.77 -4.51 11.49
C ASN A 157 34.36 -4.05 10.08
N GLY A 158 33.58 -2.97 9.93
CA GLY A 158 33.12 -2.52 8.61
C GLY A 158 32.26 -1.26 8.59
N SER A 159 32.02 -0.69 7.40
CA SER A 159 31.26 0.55 7.21
C SER A 159 29.90 0.29 6.54
N GLY A 160 28.77 0.49 7.22
CA GLY A 160 27.47 0.00 6.71
C GLY A 160 26.20 0.65 7.26
N SER A 161 25.04 0.45 6.61
CA SER A 161 23.75 1.02 7.03
C SER A 161 22.63 -0.02 7.18
N GLY A 162 22.16 -0.29 8.41
CA GLY A 162 21.16 -1.34 8.65
C GLY A 162 20.75 -1.57 10.12
N ASN A 163 19.69 -2.36 10.37
CA ASN A 163 19.17 -2.59 11.74
C ASN A 163 19.59 -3.95 12.32
N GLY A 164 20.36 -4.00 13.41
CA GLY A 164 20.79 -5.27 13.99
C GLY A 164 21.65 -5.21 15.26
N ASN A 165 21.77 -6.32 16.00
CA ASN A 165 22.55 -6.38 17.26
C ASN A 165 23.95 -6.99 17.06
N GLY A 166 25.03 -6.32 17.44
CA GLY A 166 26.40 -6.81 17.13
C GLY A 166 27.56 -6.11 17.84
N ASN A 167 28.72 -6.78 17.96
CA ASN A 167 29.95 -6.19 18.51
C ASN A 167 31.03 -5.99 17.43
N GLY A 168 31.53 -4.76 17.22
CA GLY A 168 32.58 -4.52 16.21
C GLY A 168 33.02 -3.06 16.00
N ASN A 169 34.14 -2.83 15.33
CA ASN A 169 34.68 -1.49 15.05
C ASN A 169 34.30 -1.04 13.63
N GLY A 170 33.51 0.03 13.47
CA GLY A 170 32.97 0.41 12.15
C GLY A 170 32.31 1.78 12.05
N SER A 171 32.11 2.28 10.83
CA SER A 171 31.46 3.57 10.57
C SER A 171 30.15 3.42 9.77
N GLY A 172 28.99 3.72 10.37
CA GLY A 172 27.71 3.30 9.79
C GLY A 172 26.45 4.02 10.29
N SER A 173 25.30 3.80 9.63
CA SER A 173 24.01 4.43 9.97
C SER A 173 22.84 3.43 10.05
N GLY A 174 22.26 3.20 11.24
CA GLY A 174 21.17 2.23 11.42
C GLY A 174 20.68 2.05 12.87
N ASN A 175 19.64 1.24 13.11
CA ASN A 175 19.05 1.03 14.44
C ASN A 175 19.40 -0.35 15.05
N GLY A 176 20.11 -0.42 16.18
CA GLY A 176 20.53 -1.72 16.75
C GLY A 176 21.27 -1.65 18.10
N ASN A 177 21.33 -2.76 18.85
CA ASN A 177 22.01 -2.83 20.15
C ASN A 177 23.40 -3.52 20.04
N GLY A 178 24.49 -2.88 20.46
CA GLY A 178 25.85 -3.44 20.25
C GLY A 178 27.00 -2.77 21.01
N ASN A 179 28.13 -3.47 21.21
CA ASN A 179 29.35 -2.93 21.83
C ASN A 179 30.50 -2.78 20.81
N GLY A 180 31.07 -1.58 20.61
CA GLY A 180 32.17 -1.39 19.66
C GLY A 180 32.70 0.05 19.50
N ASN A 181 33.88 0.23 18.90
CA ASN A 181 34.47 1.56 18.65
C ASN A 181 34.24 2.02 17.20
N GLY A 182 33.53 3.14 16.98
CA GLY A 182 33.11 3.52 15.62
C GLY A 182 32.50 4.93 15.47
N SER A 183 32.35 5.41 14.23
CA SER A 183 31.75 6.72 13.94
C SER A 183 30.49 6.60 13.06
N GLY A 184 29.31 6.95 13.58
CA GLY A 184 28.03 6.63 12.92
C GLY A 184 26.81 7.44 13.36
N SER A 185 25.66 7.25 12.68
CA SER A 185 24.38 7.92 12.98
C SER A 185 23.19 6.95 13.02
N GLY A 186 22.60 6.71 14.21
CA GLY A 186 21.59 5.66 14.41
C GLY A 186 20.88 5.68 15.78
N ASN A 187 19.79 4.90 15.94
CA ASN A 187 19.09 4.75 17.24
C ASN A 187 19.31 3.34 17.84
N GLY A 188 19.92 3.24 19.03
CA GLY A 188 20.24 1.94 19.62
C GLY A 188 20.84 1.99 21.04
N ASN A 189 20.85 0.86 21.77
CA ASN A 189 21.46 0.75 23.10
C ASN A 189 22.82 0.00 23.04
N GLY A 190 23.92 0.59 23.51
CA GLY A 190 25.25 -0.03 23.38
C GLY A 190 26.37 0.61 24.21
N ASN A 191 27.48 -0.12 24.46
CA ASN A 191 28.67 0.39 25.15
C ASN A 191 29.88 0.47 24.19
N GLY A 192 30.49 1.65 24.00
CA GLY A 192 31.65 1.81 23.09
C GLY A 192 32.23 3.23 22.98
N ASN A 193 33.46 3.38 22.44
CA ASN A 193 34.11 4.68 22.24
C ASN A 193 34.00 5.14 20.78
N GLY A 194 33.32 6.27 20.51
CA GLY A 194 33.03 6.70 19.13
C GLY A 194 32.43 8.10 18.95
N ASN A 195 32.62 8.73 17.79
CA ASN A 195 32.04 10.04 17.44
C ASN A 195 30.80 9.87 16.53
N GLY A 196 29.59 10.28 16.96
CA GLY A 196 28.36 10.05 16.18
C GLY A 196 27.12 10.89 16.59
N ASN A 197 26.08 10.93 15.75
CA ASN A 197 24.81 11.64 16.00
C ASN A 197 23.63 10.64 16.03
N GLY A 198 22.96 10.45 17.18
CA GLY A 198 21.86 9.47 17.33
C GLY A 198 21.11 9.53 18.66
N ASN A 199 19.95 8.84 18.79
CA ASN A 199 19.18 8.74 20.05
C ASN A 199 19.27 7.31 20.63
N GLY A 200 19.83 7.13 21.83
CA GLY A 200 20.02 5.82 22.46
C GLY A 200 20.49 5.87 23.92
N ASN A 201 20.40 4.76 24.67
CA ASN A 201 20.93 4.63 26.03
C ASN A 201 22.21 3.76 26.04
N GLY A 202 23.34 4.28 26.54
CA GLY A 202 24.63 3.56 26.53
C GLY A 202 25.75 4.21 27.36
N ASN A 203 26.81 3.46 27.71
CA ASN A 203 28.00 3.96 28.41
C ASN A 203 29.24 3.96 27.47
N GLY A 204 29.89 5.12 27.28
CA GLY A 204 31.05 5.25 26.38
C GLY A 204 31.72 6.63 26.35
N ASN A 205 32.95 6.74 25.85
CA ASN A 205 33.67 8.02 25.68
C ASN A 205 33.68 8.45 24.19
N GLY A 206 33.10 9.62 23.87
CA GLY A 206 33.06 10.17 22.50
C GLY A 206 32.42 11.55 22.38
N ASN A 207 32.59 12.24 21.23
CA ASN A 207 32.00 13.56 20.92
C ASN A 207 30.85 13.41 19.90
N GLY A 208 29.63 13.86 20.24
CA GLY A 208 28.44 13.73 19.38
C GLY A 208 27.24 14.60 19.80
N ASN A 209 26.28 14.85 18.89
CA ASN A 209 25.01 15.53 19.17
C ASN A 209 23.83 14.52 19.13
N GLY A 210 23.18 14.29 20.28
CA GLY A 210 22.04 13.35 20.40
C GLY A 210 21.29 13.48 21.74
N ASN A 211 20.05 12.95 21.81
CA ASN A 211 19.27 12.88 23.06
C ASN A 211 19.26 11.43 23.59
N GLY A 212 19.93 11.18 24.71
CA GLY A 212 20.01 9.87 25.36
C GLY A 212 20.44 9.94 26.83
N ASN A 213 20.13 8.90 27.64
CA ASN A 213 20.62 8.76 29.01
C ASN A 213 21.83 7.81 29.03
N GLY A 214 23.01 8.30 29.42
CA GLY A 214 24.24 7.49 29.50
C GLY A 214 25.27 8.08 30.48
N ASN A 215 26.12 7.23 31.08
CA ASN A 215 27.25 7.65 31.91
C ASN A 215 28.55 7.53 31.08
N GLY A 216 29.17 8.65 30.71
CA GLY A 216 30.41 8.68 29.94
C GLY A 216 31.16 10.02 30.00
N ASN A 217 32.49 10.01 29.81
CA ASN A 217 33.35 11.19 29.80
C ASN A 217 33.53 11.68 28.35
N GLY A 218 32.72 12.66 27.93
CA GLY A 218 32.77 13.27 26.59
C GLY A 218 32.07 14.64 26.54
N SER A 219 32.50 15.51 25.63
CA SER A 219 32.02 16.91 25.56
C SER A 219 30.66 16.98 24.86
N ILE A 220 29.57 16.89 25.61
CA ILE A 220 28.20 16.97 25.10
C ILE A 220 27.83 18.45 24.83
N LYS A 221 27.40 18.80 23.61
CA LYS A 221 26.66 20.04 23.34
C LYS A 221 25.16 19.74 23.39
N GLY A 222 24.66 19.52 24.60
CA GLY A 222 23.25 19.35 24.91
C GLY A 222 22.81 20.52 25.79
N ASN A 223 21.68 21.13 25.47
CA ASN A 223 21.05 22.09 26.38
C ASN A 223 20.47 21.29 27.56
N ASP A 224 21.19 21.30 28.67
CA ASP A 224 20.73 20.77 29.93
C ASP A 224 19.91 21.84 30.68
N SER A 225 18.71 21.42 31.07
CA SER A 225 17.89 21.81 32.23
C SER A 225 18.00 23.23 32.83
N GLY A 226 16.95 24.03 32.65
CA GLY A 226 16.56 25.08 33.59
C GLY A 226 15.58 24.53 34.64
N ASN A 227 16.01 24.49 35.89
CA ASN A 227 15.20 24.17 37.08
C ASN A 227 14.40 25.40 37.50
N GLU A 228 13.07 25.34 37.49
CA GLU A 228 12.22 26.32 38.19
C GLU A 228 11.22 25.60 39.12
N ASN A 229 11.34 25.94 40.40
CA ASN A 229 10.40 25.61 41.46
C ASN A 229 9.07 26.33 41.22
N GLY A 230 7.99 25.57 41.01
CA GLY A 230 6.63 26.10 40.95
C GLY A 230 5.61 25.05 41.35
N GLN A 231 4.97 25.25 42.50
CA GLN A 231 3.84 24.44 42.99
C GLN A 231 2.67 24.53 41.99
N GLY A 232 2.24 23.40 41.44
CA GLY A 232 1.09 23.35 40.53
C GLY A 232 0.65 21.91 40.22
N SER A 233 -0.58 21.60 40.63
CA SER A 233 -1.43 20.41 40.40
C SER A 233 -0.99 19.42 39.29
N LYS A 234 -0.90 18.13 39.66
CA LYS A 234 -0.67 16.99 38.76
C LYS A 234 -1.74 16.92 37.64
N ALA A 235 -1.43 17.43 36.46
CA ALA A 235 -2.15 17.11 35.24
C ALA A 235 -1.77 15.69 34.76
N LYS A 236 -2.77 14.84 34.53
CA LYS A 236 -2.60 13.50 33.94
C LYS A 236 -1.83 13.63 32.61
N LYS A 237 -0.68 12.95 32.48
CA LYS A 237 0.00 12.76 31.19
C LYS A 237 -0.97 12.07 30.24
N GLN A 238 -1.47 12.82 29.26
CA GLN A 238 -2.28 12.26 28.17
C GLN A 238 -1.44 11.18 27.45
N LYS A 239 -2.08 10.02 27.26
CA LYS A 239 -1.54 8.89 26.50
C LYS A 239 -1.32 9.38 25.06
N ARG A 240 -0.11 9.24 24.52
CA ARG A 240 0.19 9.65 23.14
C ARG A 240 -0.66 8.81 22.17
N PRO A 241 -1.35 9.42 21.18
CA PRO A 241 -2.14 8.65 20.22
C PRO A 241 -1.23 7.69 19.42
N PRO A 242 -1.73 6.49 19.05
CA PRO A 242 -0.92 5.39 18.53
C PRO A 242 -0.49 5.53 17.05
N HIS A 243 -0.91 6.60 16.37
CA HIS A 243 -0.71 6.76 14.93
C HIS A 243 -0.02 8.09 14.62
N ASP A 244 0.80 8.12 13.55
CA ASP A 244 1.46 9.32 13.08
C ASP A 244 0.42 10.41 12.76
N ALA A 245 0.42 11.47 13.56
CA ALA A 245 -0.57 12.53 13.48
C ALA A 245 -0.38 13.37 12.20
N ALA A 246 -1.19 12.99 11.21
CA ALA A 246 -1.98 13.80 10.28
C ALA A 246 -1.23 14.64 9.23
N THR A 247 -1.54 14.35 7.96
CA THR A 247 -1.29 15.21 6.79
C THR A 247 -1.69 16.68 7.01
N THR A 248 -2.62 16.94 7.93
CA THR A 248 -3.15 18.26 8.32
C THR A 248 -2.58 18.82 9.62
N ASN A 249 -1.60 18.18 10.25
CA ASN A 249 -0.99 18.68 11.49
C ASN A 249 -0.01 19.83 11.18
N TYR A 250 -0.58 21.04 11.08
CA TYR A 250 0.14 22.27 10.81
C TYR A 250 -0.52 23.46 11.49
N ASN A 251 0.27 24.50 11.74
CA ASN A 251 -0.24 25.80 12.16
C ASN A 251 -0.41 26.68 10.92
N VAL A 252 -1.59 27.25 10.73
CA VAL A 252 -1.82 28.24 9.68
C VAL A 252 -1.05 29.51 10.03
N LEU A 253 -0.29 30.03 9.07
CA LEU A 253 0.44 31.28 9.18
C LEU A 253 -0.27 32.39 8.40
N SER A 254 0.08 33.64 8.70
CA SER A 254 -0.37 34.78 7.90
C SER A 254 0.01 34.58 6.41
N PRO A 255 -0.91 34.84 5.47
CA PRO A 255 -0.64 34.76 4.04
C PRO A 255 0.53 35.65 3.62
N LEU A 256 1.11 35.38 2.45
CA LEU A 256 2.12 36.26 1.86
C LEU A 256 1.50 37.64 1.57
N PRO A 257 2.11 38.76 2.02
CA PRO A 257 1.51 40.10 1.92
C PRO A 257 1.15 40.54 0.49
N ASN A 258 1.95 40.16 -0.50
CA ASN A 258 1.78 40.63 -1.88
C ASN A 258 0.92 39.69 -2.75
N SER A 259 0.94 38.39 -2.47
CA SER A 259 0.28 37.39 -3.32
C SER A 259 -0.95 36.75 -2.67
N GLY A 260 -1.18 36.97 -1.38
CA GLY A 260 -2.28 36.36 -0.63
C GLY A 260 -2.18 34.83 -0.50
N GLN A 261 -1.06 34.22 -0.89
CA GLN A 261 -0.85 32.78 -0.79
C GLN A 261 -0.81 32.37 0.69
N GLU A 262 -1.76 31.53 1.08
CA GLU A 262 -1.81 30.94 2.42
C GLU A 262 -0.59 30.06 2.66
N ARG A 263 -0.19 29.97 3.94
CA ARG A 263 0.98 29.22 4.36
C ARG A 263 0.67 28.45 5.62
N ALA A 264 1.32 27.31 5.77
CA ALA A 264 1.21 26.50 6.96
C ALA A 264 2.57 25.98 7.42
N PHE A 265 2.79 26.02 8.72
CA PHE A 265 3.99 25.49 9.37
C PHE A 265 3.72 24.07 9.87
N CYS A 266 4.33 23.09 9.23
CA CYS A 266 4.11 21.68 9.49
C CYS A 266 4.67 21.25 10.85
N LYS A 267 3.80 20.63 11.66
CA LYS A 267 4.10 20.05 12.97
C LYS A 267 4.09 18.51 12.94
N ALA A 268 3.60 17.92 11.86
CA ALA A 268 3.68 16.48 11.59
C ALA A 268 5.13 16.00 11.60
N ARG A 269 5.35 14.79 12.14
CA ARG A 269 6.65 14.11 12.12
C ARG A 269 6.96 13.65 10.68
N GLY A 270 8.23 13.62 10.32
CA GLY A 270 8.70 13.20 9.00
C GLY A 270 9.41 14.31 8.24
N LYS A 271 9.57 14.14 6.92
CA LYS A 271 10.36 15.05 6.06
C LYS A 271 9.87 16.50 6.08
N CYS A 272 8.59 16.72 6.36
CA CYS A 272 8.01 18.05 6.41
C CYS A 272 8.06 18.70 7.78
N HIS A 273 8.60 18.03 8.81
CA HIS A 273 8.61 18.57 10.17
C HIS A 273 9.35 19.90 10.24
N TYR A 274 8.69 20.93 10.79
CA TYR A 274 9.17 22.33 10.85
C TYR A 274 9.43 23.00 9.50
N THR A 275 8.78 22.51 8.45
CA THR A 275 8.79 23.16 7.14
C THR A 275 7.56 24.05 6.99
N THR A 276 7.76 25.26 6.45
CA THR A 276 6.65 26.12 6.01
C THR A 276 6.29 25.78 4.57
N LEU A 277 5.10 25.25 4.36
CA LEU A 277 4.53 25.02 3.04
C LEU A 277 3.68 26.22 2.64
N THR A 278 3.80 26.63 1.36
CA THR A 278 3.09 27.79 0.80
C THR A 278 2.19 27.33 -0.33
N CYS A 279 0.95 27.79 -0.33
CA CYS A 279 -0.01 27.50 -1.38
C CYS A 279 0.46 28.05 -2.73
N PRO A 280 0.32 27.32 -3.84
CA PRO A 280 0.71 27.80 -5.15
C PRO A 280 -0.09 29.04 -5.59
N ALA A 281 0.49 29.90 -6.42
CA ALA A 281 -0.17 31.15 -6.86
C ALA A 281 -1.48 30.89 -7.64
N GLN A 282 -1.58 29.75 -8.34
CA GLN A 282 -2.79 29.34 -9.05
C GLN A 282 -3.92 28.83 -8.15
N CYS A 283 -3.64 28.57 -6.86
CA CYS A 283 -4.64 28.25 -5.85
C CYS A 283 -4.18 28.81 -4.48
N PRO A 284 -4.21 30.14 -4.27
CA PRO A 284 -3.58 30.76 -3.11
C PRO A 284 -4.27 30.43 -1.79
N GLN A 285 -5.55 30.01 -1.83
CA GLN A 285 -6.36 29.71 -0.66
C GLN A 285 -6.46 28.20 -0.42
N ARG A 286 -6.41 27.74 0.84
CA ARG A 286 -6.66 26.32 1.18
C ARG A 286 -8.12 25.97 1.09
N LYS A 287 -8.98 26.89 1.54
CA LYS A 287 -10.44 26.69 1.63
C LYS A 287 -11.26 27.64 0.75
N PRO A 288 -10.97 27.76 -0.56
CA PRO A 288 -11.79 28.59 -1.42
C PRO A 288 -13.20 28.01 -1.51
N LYS A 289 -14.19 28.91 -1.50
CA LYS A 289 -15.57 28.60 -1.88
C LYS A 289 -15.72 28.72 -3.39
N LYS A 290 -16.77 28.10 -3.95
CA LYS A 290 -17.05 27.99 -5.40
C LYS A 290 -16.15 27.00 -6.12
N ASN A 291 -16.32 25.73 -5.78
CA ASN A 291 -15.60 24.58 -6.36
C ASN A 291 -15.74 24.39 -7.88
N LYS A 292 -16.57 25.19 -8.56
CA LYS A 292 -16.65 25.24 -10.03
C LYS A 292 -15.66 26.24 -10.65
N LYS A 293 -15.17 27.20 -9.86
CA LYS A 293 -14.39 28.35 -10.35
C LYS A 293 -12.95 28.35 -9.83
N SER A 294 -12.72 27.86 -8.61
CA SER A 294 -11.42 27.87 -7.96
C SER A 294 -11.03 26.50 -7.41
N LYS A 295 -9.75 26.14 -7.57
CA LYS A 295 -9.14 24.99 -6.89
C LYS A 295 -8.69 25.41 -5.49
N GLY A 296 -8.79 24.49 -4.53
CA GLY A 296 -8.20 24.66 -3.20
C GLY A 296 -6.76 24.15 -3.14
N CYS A 297 -5.98 24.81 -2.30
CA CYS A 297 -4.65 24.36 -1.90
C CYS A 297 -4.76 23.27 -0.83
N PHE A 298 -4.21 22.10 -1.14
CA PHE A 298 -4.08 21.00 -0.21
C PHE A 298 -2.64 20.89 0.24
N ILE A 299 -2.41 21.21 1.51
CA ILE A 299 -1.11 21.09 2.17
C ILE A 299 -1.04 19.71 2.81
N ASP A 300 -0.07 18.91 2.38
CA ASP A 300 0.23 17.60 2.95
C ASP A 300 1.55 17.68 3.74
N CYS A 301 1.43 17.83 5.05
CA CYS A 301 2.56 17.85 5.97
C CYS A 301 3.11 16.47 6.33
N SER A 302 2.60 15.39 5.73
CA SER A 302 3.20 14.07 5.91
C SER A 302 4.62 14.02 5.32
N SER A 303 5.24 12.85 5.37
CA SER A 303 6.54 12.61 4.73
C SER A 303 6.58 12.91 3.22
N LYS A 304 5.44 13.08 2.54
CA LYS A 304 5.38 13.58 1.16
C LYS A 304 5.78 15.05 1.05
N CYS A 305 5.45 15.86 2.05
CA CYS A 305 5.74 17.29 2.13
C CYS A 305 5.38 18.05 0.84
N GLU A 306 4.13 17.89 0.40
CA GLU A 306 3.68 18.40 -0.89
C GLU A 306 2.54 19.42 -0.73
N VAL A 307 2.44 20.33 -1.69
CA VAL A 307 1.30 21.23 -1.82
C VAL A 307 0.69 21.05 -3.20
N THR A 308 -0.60 20.72 -3.24
CA THR A 308 -1.30 20.42 -4.49
C THR A 308 -2.54 21.29 -4.66
N CYS A 309 -2.83 21.68 -5.90
CA CYS A 309 -4.09 22.36 -6.24
C CYS A 309 -5.12 21.35 -6.71
N LYS A 310 -6.22 21.19 -5.96
CA LYS A 310 -7.29 20.25 -6.31
C LYS A 310 -8.67 20.90 -6.19
N TRP A 311 -9.61 20.42 -7.01
CA TRP A 311 -11.03 20.71 -6.81
C TRP A 311 -11.48 20.04 -5.52
N ARG A 312 -12.28 20.73 -4.71
CA ARG A 312 -12.75 20.22 -3.40
C ARG A 312 -14.12 19.56 -3.53
N ARG A 313 -14.24 18.64 -4.48
CA ARG A 313 -15.49 17.97 -4.85
C ARG A 313 -15.21 16.50 -5.15
N PRO A 314 -16.19 15.60 -4.93
CA PRO A 314 -16.01 14.17 -5.16
C PRO A 314 -15.40 13.87 -6.53
N LYS A 315 -14.31 13.11 -6.57
CA LYS A 315 -13.76 12.59 -7.84
C LYS A 315 -14.44 11.26 -8.15
N CYS A 316 -15.51 11.30 -8.94
CA CYS A 316 -16.30 10.10 -9.23
C CYS A 316 -15.52 8.96 -9.92
N ASN A 317 -14.36 9.22 -10.54
CA ASN A 317 -13.49 8.19 -11.13
C ASN A 317 -12.30 7.79 -10.24
N GLY A 318 -12.16 8.37 -9.04
CA GLY A 318 -11.09 8.04 -8.11
C GLY A 318 -11.42 6.82 -7.25
N TYR A 319 -10.41 6.25 -6.61
CA TYR A 319 -10.58 5.21 -5.59
C TYR A 319 -11.59 5.64 -4.53
N GLY A 320 -12.42 4.69 -4.09
CA GLY A 320 -13.46 4.92 -3.09
C GLY A 320 -14.60 5.80 -3.59
N ALA A 321 -14.77 6.00 -4.89
CA ALA A 321 -15.89 6.78 -5.41
C ALA A 321 -17.20 5.98 -5.36
N LEU A 322 -18.29 6.69 -5.09
CA LEU A 322 -19.68 6.26 -5.17
C LEU A 322 -20.46 7.41 -5.82
N CYS A 323 -20.80 7.29 -7.10
CA CYS A 323 -21.51 8.32 -7.86
C CYS A 323 -22.47 7.71 -8.87
N TYR A 324 -23.34 8.52 -9.47
CA TYR A 324 -24.27 8.06 -10.51
C TYR A 324 -25.21 6.96 -10.00
N ASP A 325 -25.52 5.95 -10.82
CA ASP A 325 -26.59 4.96 -10.62
C ASP A 325 -26.12 3.61 -10.06
N PRO A 326 -25.92 3.49 -8.74
CA PRO A 326 -24.66 3.93 -8.17
C PRO A 326 -23.50 3.05 -8.68
N ARG A 327 -22.55 3.76 -9.30
CA ARG A 327 -21.27 3.24 -9.73
C ARG A 327 -20.24 3.47 -8.63
N PHE A 328 -19.51 2.41 -8.31
CA PHE A 328 -18.43 2.36 -7.35
C PHE A 328 -17.07 2.25 -8.04
N VAL A 329 -16.03 2.73 -7.37
CA VAL A 329 -14.63 2.44 -7.72
C VAL A 329 -13.94 1.87 -6.48
N GLY A 330 -13.55 0.60 -6.55
CA GLY A 330 -12.94 -0.13 -5.45
C GLY A 330 -11.57 0.38 -5.02
N GLY A 331 -11.09 -0.11 -3.88
CA GLY A 331 -9.72 0.10 -3.40
C GLY A 331 -8.66 -0.49 -4.34
N ASP A 332 -9.03 -1.52 -5.11
CA ASP A 332 -8.27 -2.11 -6.21
C ASP A 332 -8.32 -1.30 -7.52
N GLY A 333 -9.06 -0.18 -7.53
CA GLY A 333 -9.25 0.69 -8.70
C GLY A 333 -10.23 0.14 -9.72
N VAL A 334 -10.88 -0.99 -9.45
CA VAL A 334 -11.86 -1.59 -10.36
C VAL A 334 -13.19 -0.88 -10.19
N MET A 335 -13.74 -0.41 -11.31
CA MET A 335 -15.08 0.14 -11.36
C MET A 335 -16.13 -0.97 -11.41
N PHE A 336 -17.20 -0.83 -10.65
CA PHE A 336 -18.35 -1.75 -10.65
C PHE A 336 -19.65 -1.05 -10.29
N TYR A 337 -20.78 -1.71 -10.57
CA TYR A 337 -22.12 -1.26 -10.21
C TYR A 337 -22.69 -2.15 -9.12
N PHE A 338 -23.46 -1.56 -8.21
CA PHE A 338 -24.22 -2.28 -7.21
C PHE A 338 -25.60 -1.65 -7.09
N HIS A 339 -26.62 -2.31 -7.64
CA HIS A 339 -28.00 -1.83 -7.61
C HIS A 339 -28.75 -2.50 -6.46
N GLY A 340 -28.45 -2.10 -5.22
CA GLY A 340 -29.22 -2.53 -4.06
C GLY A 340 -30.70 -2.20 -4.22
N ALA A 341 -31.59 -3.00 -3.62
CA ALA A 341 -33.03 -2.82 -3.76
C ALA A 341 -33.49 -1.40 -3.34
N LYS A 342 -34.41 -0.81 -4.10
CA LYS A 342 -35.02 0.48 -3.77
C LYS A 342 -35.62 0.45 -2.36
N GLY A 343 -35.35 1.48 -1.58
CA GLY A 343 -35.84 1.67 -0.22
C GLY A 343 -35.12 0.81 0.83
N SER A 344 -34.05 0.09 0.44
CA SER A 344 -33.27 -0.75 1.35
C SER A 344 -31.94 -0.11 1.72
N ASP A 345 -31.40 -0.59 2.85
CA ASP A 345 -30.10 -0.17 3.39
C ASP A 345 -29.07 -1.27 3.23
N PHE A 346 -27.83 -0.89 2.90
CA PHE A 346 -26.72 -1.83 2.75
C PHE A 346 -25.43 -1.31 3.37
N ALA A 347 -24.68 -2.20 4.02
CA ALA A 347 -23.34 -1.94 4.50
C ALA A 347 -22.36 -1.85 3.33
N ILE A 348 -21.85 -0.64 3.07
CA ILE A 348 -20.82 -0.42 2.05
C ILE A 348 -19.41 -0.58 2.64
N ILE A 349 -19.25 -0.30 3.93
CA ILE A 349 -18.02 -0.53 4.72
C ILE A 349 -18.42 -1.14 6.05
N SER A 350 -17.73 -2.19 6.49
CA SER A 350 -17.91 -2.77 7.82
C SER A 350 -16.58 -3.34 8.31
N ASP A 351 -15.98 -2.63 9.26
CA ASP A 351 -14.74 -2.98 9.91
C ASP A 351 -14.89 -2.86 11.43
N GLU A 352 -13.84 -3.15 12.20
CA GLU A 352 -13.91 -3.13 13.67
C GLU A 352 -14.22 -1.74 14.24
N ASN A 353 -13.63 -0.68 13.66
CA ASN A 353 -13.73 0.70 14.17
C ASN A 353 -14.60 1.63 13.29
N LEU A 354 -15.01 1.17 12.11
CA LEU A 354 -15.75 1.98 11.14
C LEU A 354 -16.80 1.14 10.43
N HIS A 355 -18.00 1.68 10.36
CA HIS A 355 -19.11 1.10 9.61
C HIS A 355 -19.83 2.19 8.83
N ILE A 356 -20.16 1.91 7.57
CA ILE A 356 -20.90 2.85 6.73
C ILE A 356 -22.03 2.12 6.04
N ASN A 357 -23.26 2.54 6.33
CA ASN A 357 -24.45 2.13 5.60
C ASN A 357 -24.83 3.16 4.56
N ALA A 358 -25.40 2.69 3.45
CA ALA A 358 -26.00 3.50 2.41
C ALA A 358 -27.48 3.16 2.23
N HIS A 359 -28.33 4.19 2.18
CA HIS A 359 -29.75 4.07 1.86
C HIS A 359 -29.97 4.27 0.36
N PHE A 360 -30.60 3.29 -0.30
CA PHE A 360 -30.83 3.30 -1.73
C PHE A 360 -32.24 3.79 -2.05
N ILE A 361 -32.35 4.83 -2.86
CA ILE A 361 -33.61 5.23 -3.53
C ILE A 361 -33.58 4.73 -4.97
N GLY A 362 -34.73 4.73 -5.64
CA GLY A 362 -34.78 4.20 -7.00
C GLY A 362 -36.13 4.30 -7.68
N THR A 363 -36.15 3.89 -8.95
CA THR A 363 -37.34 3.78 -9.77
C THR A 363 -37.24 2.55 -10.66
N ARG A 364 -38.38 1.94 -10.99
CA ARG A 364 -38.49 0.86 -11.97
C ARG A 364 -39.31 1.36 -13.16
N PRO A 365 -38.65 1.74 -14.28
CA PRO A 365 -39.37 2.10 -15.49
C PRO A 365 -40.20 0.93 -15.98
N GLN A 366 -41.32 1.22 -16.66
CA GLN A 366 -42.17 0.17 -17.22
C GLN A 366 -41.38 -0.71 -18.20
N GLY A 367 -41.51 -2.03 -18.07
CA GLY A 367 -40.81 -3.01 -18.92
C GLY A 367 -39.39 -3.38 -18.46
N ARG A 368 -38.89 -2.82 -17.34
CA ARG A 368 -37.62 -3.24 -16.74
C ARG A 368 -37.81 -4.29 -15.65
N THR A 369 -36.87 -5.22 -15.55
CA THR A 369 -36.84 -6.26 -14.49
C THR A 369 -36.04 -5.83 -13.26
N ARG A 370 -35.31 -4.71 -13.33
CA ARG A 370 -34.45 -4.18 -12.26
C ARG A 370 -34.71 -2.70 -12.02
N ASP A 371 -34.46 -2.28 -10.80
CA ASP A 371 -34.53 -0.87 -10.40
C ASP A 371 -33.27 -0.13 -10.87
N PHE A 372 -33.46 1.12 -11.29
CA PHE A 372 -32.39 2.10 -11.21
C PHE A 372 -32.35 2.65 -9.80
N THR A 373 -31.16 2.74 -9.24
CA THR A 373 -30.99 3.12 -7.83
C THR A 373 -29.89 4.15 -7.67
N TRP A 374 -29.99 4.95 -6.62
CA TRP A 374 -29.01 5.96 -6.20
C TRP A 374 -28.91 5.97 -4.68
N VAL A 375 -27.79 6.46 -4.15
CA VAL A 375 -27.62 6.56 -2.70
C VAL A 375 -28.12 7.92 -2.21
N GLN A 376 -29.17 7.92 -1.39
CA GLN A 376 -29.75 9.14 -0.84
C GLN A 376 -29.13 9.53 0.50
N ALA A 377 -28.70 8.54 1.29
CA ALA A 377 -28.15 8.80 2.62
C ALA A 377 -26.99 7.85 2.93
N LEU A 378 -26.07 8.34 3.75
CA LEU A 378 -24.98 7.59 4.35
C LEU A 378 -25.06 7.71 5.88
N SER A 379 -24.92 6.60 6.59
CA SER A 379 -24.72 6.59 8.04
C SER A 379 -23.35 6.03 8.37
N VAL A 380 -22.49 6.89 8.91
CA VAL A 380 -21.12 6.61 9.32
C VAL A 380 -21.13 6.37 10.82
N MET A 381 -20.90 5.12 11.24
CA MET A 381 -20.85 4.70 12.63
C MET A 381 -19.40 4.35 13.00
N PHE A 382 -18.96 4.88 14.13
CA PHE A 382 -17.62 4.67 14.67
C PHE A 382 -17.68 4.96 16.16
N ASP A 383 -16.84 4.29 16.94
CA ASP A 383 -16.89 4.37 18.41
C ASP A 383 -18.36 4.27 18.90
N THR A 384 -18.82 5.21 19.73
CA THR A 384 -20.23 5.32 20.15
C THR A 384 -21.10 6.23 19.28
N HIS A 385 -20.55 6.79 18.20
CA HIS A 385 -21.17 7.85 17.42
C HIS A 385 -21.84 7.38 16.12
N THR A 386 -22.77 8.21 15.66
CA THR A 386 -23.37 8.11 14.33
C THR A 386 -23.42 9.48 13.68
N LEU A 387 -22.79 9.59 12.51
CA LEU A 387 -22.91 10.74 11.62
C LEU A 387 -23.77 10.35 10.42
N VAL A 388 -24.81 11.12 10.10
CA VAL A 388 -25.64 10.91 8.91
C VAL A 388 -25.49 12.07 7.95
N LEU A 389 -25.29 11.76 6.68
CA LEU A 389 -25.32 12.70 5.55
C LEU A 389 -26.43 12.23 4.61
N ALA A 390 -27.36 13.11 4.26
CA ALA A 390 -28.48 12.73 3.38
C ALA A 390 -28.87 13.86 2.42
N ALA A 391 -29.43 13.49 1.28
CA ALA A 391 -30.08 14.40 0.36
C ALA A 391 -31.56 14.58 0.74
N LYS A 392 -32.03 15.82 0.84
CA LYS A 392 -33.46 16.14 0.98
C LYS A 392 -34.20 15.65 -0.25
N LYS A 393 -35.36 15.04 -0.05
CA LYS A 393 -36.31 14.82 -1.14
C LYS A 393 -36.85 16.17 -1.60
N VAL A 394 -36.69 16.49 -2.87
CA VAL A 394 -37.14 17.76 -3.46
C VAL A 394 -37.88 17.49 -4.75
N SER A 395 -38.98 18.19 -4.99
CA SER A 395 -39.76 18.06 -6.24
C SER A 395 -39.10 18.77 -7.41
N HIS A 396 -38.49 19.93 -7.15
CA HIS A 396 -37.75 20.73 -8.12
C HIS A 396 -36.37 21.05 -7.57
N TRP A 397 -35.36 20.92 -8.40
CA TRP A 397 -33.99 21.23 -8.02
C TRP A 397 -33.67 22.71 -8.22
N ASP A 398 -33.14 23.35 -7.19
CA ASP A 398 -32.53 24.68 -7.26
C ASP A 398 -31.07 24.58 -6.81
N ASN A 399 -30.15 25.04 -7.67
CA ASN A 399 -28.71 25.03 -7.39
C ASN A 399 -28.29 26.00 -6.26
N ASN A 400 -29.18 26.88 -5.81
CA ASN A 400 -28.92 27.86 -4.75
C ASN A 400 -29.55 27.48 -3.41
N VAL A 401 -30.34 26.39 -3.36
CA VAL A 401 -31.00 25.91 -2.14
C VAL A 401 -30.27 24.69 -1.61
N ASP A 402 -30.02 24.68 -0.29
CA ASP A 402 -29.32 23.57 0.34
C ASP A 402 -30.24 22.38 0.57
N ALA A 403 -29.97 21.30 -0.17
CA ALA A 403 -30.61 20.01 -0.07
C ALA A 403 -29.78 19.01 0.76
N LEU A 404 -28.69 19.44 1.40
CA LEU A 404 -27.94 18.59 2.33
C LEU A 404 -28.64 18.54 3.70
N ILE A 405 -28.68 17.34 4.30
CA ILE A 405 -29.00 17.09 5.69
C ILE A 405 -27.75 16.50 6.34
N VAL A 406 -27.40 17.04 7.51
CA VAL A 406 -26.34 16.50 8.36
C VAL A 406 -26.93 16.24 9.75
N LYS A 407 -26.70 15.05 10.31
CA LYS A 407 -27.09 14.73 11.68
C LYS A 407 -25.95 14.10 12.47
N TRP A 408 -25.79 14.51 13.72
CA TRP A 408 -24.86 13.93 14.68
C TRP A 408 -25.63 13.30 15.83
N ASN A 409 -25.47 11.99 16.00
CA ASN A 409 -26.18 11.19 17.02
C ASN A 409 -27.71 11.40 17.01
N GLY A 410 -28.28 11.61 15.82
CA GLY A 410 -29.71 11.83 15.62
C GLY A 410 -30.14 13.30 15.56
N GLU A 411 -29.32 14.22 16.08
CA GLU A 411 -29.61 15.66 16.08
C GLU A 411 -29.17 16.32 14.78
N SER A 412 -30.04 17.15 14.20
CA SER A 412 -29.70 17.92 12.99
C SER A 412 -28.66 18.99 13.30
N ILE A 413 -27.63 19.07 12.47
CA ILE A 413 -26.61 20.12 12.53
C ILE A 413 -26.83 21.09 11.37
N ASP A 414 -26.76 22.38 11.69
CA ASP A 414 -26.67 23.43 10.68
C ASP A 414 -25.20 23.80 10.43
N ILE A 415 -24.82 23.85 9.16
CA ILE A 415 -23.47 24.27 8.74
C ILE A 415 -23.68 25.54 7.94
N PRO A 416 -23.19 26.70 8.44
CA PRO A 416 -23.45 27.99 7.81
C PRO A 416 -23.03 28.02 6.34
N THR A 417 -23.56 28.97 5.57
CA THR A 417 -23.24 29.09 4.15
C THR A 417 -22.15 30.11 3.85
N ASP A 418 -21.80 30.94 4.83
CA ASP A 418 -20.89 32.08 4.79
C ASP A 418 -19.54 31.80 5.50
N GLY A 419 -18.58 32.73 5.40
CA GLY A 419 -17.27 32.63 6.08
C GLY A 419 -16.45 31.36 5.85
N GLU A 420 -15.77 30.87 6.89
CA GLU A 420 -15.09 29.56 6.96
C GLU A 420 -16.04 28.46 7.50
N ALA A 421 -17.27 28.40 6.98
CA ALA A 421 -18.31 27.46 7.41
C ALA A 421 -17.81 26.02 7.64
N GLU A 422 -17.57 25.71 8.91
CA GLU A 422 -17.29 24.36 9.37
C GLU A 422 -18.02 24.10 10.69
N TRP A 423 -18.41 22.86 10.86
CA TRP A 423 -18.82 22.32 12.15
C TRP A 423 -17.75 21.35 12.63
N ARG A 424 -17.42 21.42 13.93
CA ARG A 424 -16.37 20.60 14.54
C ARG A 424 -16.81 20.10 15.91
N VAL A 425 -16.50 18.85 16.19
CA VAL A 425 -16.64 18.26 17.54
C VAL A 425 -15.38 17.46 17.86
N ASN A 426 -14.97 17.49 19.12
CA ASN A 426 -13.90 16.67 19.66
C ASN A 426 -14.33 16.22 21.05
N ASP A 427 -14.59 14.92 21.21
CA ASP A 427 -15.06 14.30 22.45
C ASP A 427 -13.92 13.70 23.29
N GLY A 428 -12.67 13.84 22.83
CA GLY A 428 -11.48 13.25 23.43
C GLY A 428 -11.05 11.93 22.80
N GLU A 429 -11.95 11.20 22.14
CA GLU A 429 -11.61 9.99 21.38
C GLU A 429 -11.27 10.37 19.93
N ARG A 430 -12.12 11.17 19.29
CA ARG A 430 -11.90 11.61 17.90
C ARG A 430 -12.38 13.03 17.65
N GLU A 431 -11.67 13.67 16.73
CA GLU A 431 -12.12 14.91 16.13
C GLU A 431 -12.92 14.62 14.84
N VAL A 432 -14.09 15.23 14.73
CA VAL A 432 -14.91 15.21 13.53
C VAL A 432 -15.08 16.63 13.01
N VAL A 433 -14.83 16.81 11.72
CA VAL A 433 -14.94 18.10 11.03
C VAL A 433 -15.84 17.93 9.82
N ILE A 434 -16.82 18.81 9.67
CA ILE A 434 -17.65 18.90 8.48
C ILE A 434 -17.51 20.31 7.95
N GLU A 435 -16.78 20.42 6.85
CA GLU A 435 -16.45 21.68 6.23
C GLU A 435 -17.26 21.87 4.95
N ARG A 436 -17.88 23.04 4.79
CA ARG A 436 -18.55 23.40 3.55
C ARG A 436 -17.52 23.78 2.50
N THR A 437 -17.60 23.14 1.34
CA THR A 437 -16.64 23.36 0.24
C THR A 437 -17.25 24.16 -0.91
N ASP A 438 -18.56 24.30 -0.94
CA ASP A 438 -19.28 25.18 -1.88
C ASP A 438 -20.40 25.96 -1.17
N ASP A 439 -21.05 26.86 -1.90
CA ASP A 439 -22.10 27.75 -1.37
C ASP A 439 -23.40 27.01 -1.03
N VAL A 440 -23.59 25.76 -1.48
CA VAL A 440 -24.62 24.79 -1.05
C VAL A 440 -24.22 23.37 -1.41
N ASN A 441 -24.86 22.38 -0.79
CA ASN A 441 -24.90 20.99 -1.24
C ASN A 441 -23.57 20.22 -1.25
N THR A 442 -22.43 20.81 -0.86
CA THR A 442 -21.12 20.16 -0.93
C THR A 442 -20.31 20.34 0.34
N VAL A 443 -19.94 19.23 0.96
CA VAL A 443 -19.15 19.20 2.19
C VAL A 443 -17.96 18.25 2.08
N ARG A 444 -16.93 18.53 2.86
CA ARG A 444 -15.86 17.58 3.18
C ARG A 444 -16.02 17.18 4.64
N VAL A 445 -16.11 15.88 4.88
CA VAL A 445 -16.18 15.29 6.22
C VAL A 445 -14.84 14.66 6.53
N THR A 446 -14.35 14.87 7.76
CA THR A 446 -13.15 14.23 8.28
C THR A 446 -13.50 13.61 9.62
N VAL A 447 -13.35 12.29 9.74
CA VAL A 447 -13.39 11.56 11.02
C VAL A 447 -11.96 11.14 11.31
N SER A 448 -11.33 11.79 12.29
CA SER A 448 -9.89 11.67 12.53
C SER A 448 -9.45 10.22 12.71
N GLY A 449 -8.45 9.82 11.91
CA GLY A 449 -7.89 8.46 11.91
C GLY A 449 -8.71 7.40 11.18
N LEU A 450 -9.95 7.68 10.72
CA LEU A 450 -10.81 6.65 10.11
C LEU A 450 -11.06 6.92 8.62
N VAL A 451 -11.70 8.05 8.30
CA VAL A 451 -12.18 8.32 6.95
C VAL A 451 -12.26 9.82 6.65
N GLU A 452 -11.86 10.18 5.45
CA GLU A 452 -12.21 11.45 4.83
C GLU A 452 -13.24 11.21 3.72
N MET A 453 -14.25 12.07 3.62
CA MET A 453 -15.29 11.97 2.60
C MET A 453 -15.48 13.33 1.94
N GLU A 454 -15.45 13.36 0.61
CA GLU A 454 -16.00 14.49 -0.15
C GLU A 454 -17.40 14.09 -0.58
N VAL A 455 -18.41 14.89 -0.23
CA VAL A 455 -19.83 14.58 -0.48
C VAL A 455 -20.50 15.75 -1.18
N ARG A 456 -21.29 15.44 -2.21
CA ARG A 456 -22.09 16.39 -2.96
C ARG A 456 -23.51 15.86 -3.15
N VAL A 457 -24.50 16.70 -2.87
CA VAL A 457 -25.89 16.45 -3.27
C VAL A 457 -26.10 16.93 -4.70
N THR A 458 -26.68 16.08 -5.54
CA THR A 458 -26.99 16.39 -6.93
C THR A 458 -28.35 15.80 -7.32
N PRO A 459 -29.12 16.43 -8.22
CA PRO A 459 -30.35 15.85 -8.75
C PRO A 459 -30.01 14.92 -9.91
N ILE A 460 -31.02 14.20 -10.39
CA ILE A 460 -31.00 13.66 -11.75
C ILE A 460 -31.55 14.73 -12.69
N GLY A 461 -30.75 15.13 -13.68
CA GLY A 461 -31.15 16.18 -14.63
C GLY A 461 -32.18 15.69 -15.64
N GLU A 462 -32.99 16.60 -16.21
CA GLU A 462 -33.98 16.24 -17.25
C GLU A 462 -33.35 15.57 -18.48
N VAL A 463 -32.17 16.05 -18.90
CA VAL A 463 -31.43 15.48 -20.03
C VAL A 463 -31.02 14.05 -19.72
N GLU A 464 -30.47 13.82 -18.53
CA GLU A 464 -30.06 12.49 -18.08
C GLU A 464 -31.27 11.54 -17.98
N ASN A 465 -32.37 11.99 -17.38
CA ASN A 465 -33.61 11.24 -17.28
C ASN A 465 -34.15 10.81 -18.67
N LYS A 466 -34.07 11.71 -19.66
CA LYS A 466 -34.47 11.41 -21.05
C LYS A 466 -33.52 10.42 -21.72
N VAL A 467 -32.20 10.64 -21.61
CA VAL A 467 -31.17 9.80 -22.25
C VAL A 467 -31.19 8.36 -21.71
N HIS A 468 -31.33 8.20 -20.40
CA HIS A 468 -31.32 6.88 -19.75
C HIS A 468 -32.72 6.27 -19.60
N ASN A 469 -33.77 7.04 -19.93
CA ASN A 469 -35.18 6.67 -19.80
C ASN A 469 -35.51 6.19 -18.38
N TYR A 470 -35.11 6.95 -17.36
CA TYR A 470 -35.37 6.60 -15.96
C TYR A 470 -36.86 6.72 -15.60
N GLN A 471 -37.65 7.49 -16.36
CA GLN A 471 -39.08 7.72 -16.11
C GLN A 471 -39.33 8.25 -14.69
N LEU A 472 -38.54 9.24 -14.27
CA LEU A 472 -38.71 9.86 -12.96
C LEU A 472 -40.10 10.51 -12.83
N PRO A 473 -40.73 10.41 -11.65
CA PRO A 473 -42.01 11.06 -11.40
C PRO A 473 -41.83 12.58 -11.37
N SER A 474 -42.86 13.34 -11.76
CA SER A 474 -42.82 14.80 -11.85
C SER A 474 -42.64 15.53 -10.52
N ASN A 475 -42.84 14.83 -9.39
CA ASN A 475 -42.79 15.38 -8.05
C ASN A 475 -41.53 15.00 -7.26
N ASP A 476 -40.51 14.44 -7.91
CA ASP A 476 -39.25 14.06 -7.27
C ASP A 476 -38.06 14.20 -8.23
N ALA A 477 -37.11 15.08 -7.89
CA ALA A 477 -35.88 15.28 -8.64
C ALA A 477 -34.82 14.21 -8.35
N PHE A 478 -35.10 13.28 -7.42
CA PHE A 478 -34.20 12.21 -7.03
C PHE A 478 -32.82 12.74 -6.61
N ALA A 479 -32.82 13.74 -5.74
CA ALA A 479 -31.60 14.25 -5.13
C ALA A 479 -30.89 13.12 -4.39
N HIS A 480 -29.60 12.94 -4.69
CA HIS A 480 -28.77 11.84 -4.21
C HIS A 480 -27.33 12.31 -3.97
N LEU A 481 -26.53 11.43 -3.38
CA LEU A 481 -25.16 11.69 -2.97
C LEU A 481 -24.16 11.18 -4.02
N GLU A 482 -23.29 12.08 -4.47
CA GLU A 482 -21.99 11.73 -5.04
C GLU A 482 -20.96 11.81 -3.92
N THR A 483 -20.21 10.73 -3.70
CA THR A 483 -19.25 10.63 -2.60
C THR A 483 -17.91 10.10 -3.09
N GLN A 484 -16.83 10.62 -2.53
CA GLN A 484 -15.52 10.00 -2.62
C GLN A 484 -14.99 9.74 -1.21
N PHE A 485 -14.77 8.47 -0.89
CA PHE A 485 -14.17 8.03 0.35
C PHE A 485 -12.64 7.92 0.22
N ARG A 486 -11.94 8.33 1.28
CA ARG A 486 -10.55 7.99 1.54
C ARG A 486 -10.46 7.42 2.94
N PHE A 487 -10.25 6.12 3.03
CA PHE A 487 -10.06 5.44 4.30
C PHE A 487 -8.60 5.54 4.75
N LEU A 488 -8.39 5.67 6.07
CA LEU A 488 -7.07 5.90 6.66
C LEU A 488 -6.57 4.68 7.45
N ASP A 489 -7.48 3.88 7.98
CA ASP A 489 -7.17 2.77 8.89
C ASP A 489 -8.21 1.64 8.74
N LEU A 490 -8.24 1.00 7.57
CA LEU A 490 -9.02 -0.24 7.37
C LEU A 490 -8.13 -1.44 7.68
N SER A 491 -8.70 -2.43 8.37
CA SER A 491 -8.06 -3.72 8.62
C SER A 491 -8.03 -4.59 7.36
N ASP A 492 -7.16 -5.60 7.37
CA ASP A 492 -7.07 -6.61 6.31
C ASP A 492 -8.33 -7.51 6.20
N HIS A 493 -9.28 -7.35 7.12
CA HIS A 493 -10.53 -8.11 7.19
C HIS A 493 -11.76 -7.25 6.93
N VAL A 494 -11.59 -6.04 6.39
CA VAL A 494 -12.69 -5.13 6.08
C VAL A 494 -13.73 -5.78 5.15
N GLU A 495 -14.99 -5.63 5.52
CA GLU A 495 -16.15 -6.16 4.80
C GLU A 495 -17.03 -5.02 4.25
N GLY A 496 -18.07 -5.39 3.51
CA GLY A 496 -19.00 -4.44 2.87
C GLY A 496 -18.86 -4.42 1.35
N VAL A 497 -19.86 -3.87 0.67
CA VAL A 497 -19.91 -3.80 -0.81
C VAL A 497 -18.64 -3.16 -1.39
N LEU A 498 -18.21 -2.04 -0.81
CA LEU A 498 -16.98 -1.35 -1.18
C LEU A 498 -15.78 -1.85 -0.36
N GLY A 499 -15.98 -2.11 0.93
CA GLY A 499 -14.90 -2.41 1.88
C GLY A 499 -14.04 -3.60 1.48
N LYS A 500 -14.67 -4.71 1.05
CA LYS A 500 -13.95 -5.92 0.62
C LYS A 500 -12.90 -5.68 -0.48
N THR A 501 -13.09 -4.63 -1.29
CA THR A 501 -12.17 -4.28 -2.38
C THR A 501 -10.86 -3.67 -1.89
N TYR A 502 -10.76 -3.33 -0.60
CA TYR A 502 -9.55 -2.84 0.05
C TYR A 502 -8.74 -3.96 0.73
N MET A 503 -9.26 -5.18 0.82
CA MET A 503 -8.53 -6.30 1.44
C MET A 503 -7.28 -6.66 0.61
N PRO A 504 -6.14 -6.92 1.26
CA PRO A 504 -4.95 -7.42 0.59
C PRO A 504 -5.23 -8.71 -0.18
N GLY A 505 -4.79 -8.78 -1.44
CA GLY A 505 -5.00 -9.96 -2.28
C GLY A 505 -6.44 -10.15 -2.76
N TYR A 506 -7.35 -9.20 -2.50
CA TYR A 506 -8.70 -9.25 -3.08
C TYR A 506 -8.63 -9.28 -4.60
N VAL A 507 -9.32 -10.26 -5.19
CA VAL A 507 -9.50 -10.38 -6.64
C VAL A 507 -10.96 -10.09 -6.97
N SER A 508 -11.20 -8.96 -7.62
CA SER A 508 -12.55 -8.57 -7.99
C SER A 508 -13.20 -9.61 -8.92
N PRO A 509 -14.39 -10.14 -8.58
CA PRO A 509 -15.08 -11.13 -9.40
C PRO A 509 -15.77 -10.50 -10.62
N VAL A 510 -15.79 -9.16 -10.70
CA VAL A 510 -16.49 -8.46 -11.77
C VAL A 510 -15.71 -8.56 -13.08
N LYS A 511 -16.43 -8.80 -14.18
CA LYS A 511 -15.82 -8.91 -15.51
C LYS A 511 -15.33 -7.54 -15.98
N LYS A 512 -14.02 -7.35 -16.13
CA LYS A 512 -13.45 -6.09 -16.64
C LYS A 512 -13.77 -5.93 -18.14
N GLY A 513 -13.98 -4.70 -18.60
CA GLY A 513 -14.18 -4.36 -20.01
C GLY A 513 -15.58 -4.61 -20.56
N VAL A 514 -16.56 -5.01 -19.74
CA VAL A 514 -17.97 -5.05 -20.15
C VAL A 514 -18.69 -3.75 -19.77
N PRO A 515 -19.73 -3.35 -20.53
CA PRO A 515 -20.65 -2.33 -20.09
C PRO A 515 -21.30 -2.74 -18.75
N MET A 516 -21.25 -1.86 -17.74
CA MET A 516 -21.84 -2.03 -16.41
C MET A 516 -21.48 -3.35 -15.69
N PRO A 517 -20.22 -3.52 -15.26
CA PRO A 517 -19.81 -4.70 -14.50
C PRO A 517 -20.48 -4.71 -13.12
N MET A 518 -21.38 -5.67 -12.90
CA MET A 518 -22.18 -5.78 -11.68
C MET A 518 -21.44 -6.53 -10.57
N MET A 519 -21.49 -5.97 -9.37
CA MET A 519 -21.05 -6.63 -8.15
C MET A 519 -22.26 -7.15 -7.38
N GLY A 520 -22.20 -8.41 -6.94
CA GLY A 520 -23.18 -8.99 -6.03
C GLY A 520 -22.87 -8.72 -4.55
N GLY A 521 -23.75 -9.19 -3.66
CA GLY A 521 -23.60 -9.08 -2.21
C GLY A 521 -24.80 -8.49 -1.48
N GLU A 522 -25.92 -8.27 -2.16
CA GLU A 522 -27.17 -7.78 -1.55
C GLU A 522 -27.57 -8.62 -0.33
N ASP A 523 -27.59 -9.96 -0.47
CA ASP A 523 -27.97 -10.89 0.60
C ASP A 523 -26.98 -10.96 1.77
N LYS A 524 -25.74 -10.46 1.57
CA LYS A 524 -24.65 -10.47 2.55
C LYS A 524 -24.59 -9.18 3.35
N TYR A 525 -24.84 -8.05 2.68
CA TYR A 525 -24.62 -6.72 3.22
C TYR A 525 -25.90 -5.91 3.44
N GLN A 526 -27.09 -6.46 3.16
CA GLN A 526 -28.33 -5.80 3.53
C GLN A 526 -28.41 -5.63 5.05
N THR A 527 -28.76 -4.43 5.49
CA THR A 527 -28.93 -4.07 6.90
C THR A 527 -30.41 -3.80 7.19
N PRO A 528 -30.91 -4.09 8.41
CA PRO A 528 -32.31 -3.85 8.77
C PRO A 528 -32.74 -2.37 8.70
N SER A 529 -31.79 -1.45 8.89
CA SER A 529 -32.02 -0.02 8.79
C SER A 529 -30.71 0.71 8.55
N LEU A 530 -30.80 1.97 8.13
CA LEU A 530 -29.66 2.87 7.96
C LEU A 530 -28.78 2.96 9.23
N TYR A 531 -29.36 2.80 10.42
CA TYR A 531 -28.68 2.92 11.72
C TYR A 531 -28.18 1.58 12.30
N SER A 532 -28.48 0.46 11.63
CA SER A 532 -28.15 -0.87 12.15
C SER A 532 -26.80 -1.33 11.60
N PRO A 533 -25.81 -1.69 12.45
CA PRO A 533 -24.56 -2.27 11.98
C PRO A 533 -24.67 -3.75 11.61
N ALA A 534 -25.85 -4.35 11.78
CA ALA A 534 -26.04 -5.78 11.60
C ALA A 534 -26.26 -6.17 10.12
N CYS A 535 -25.40 -7.04 9.62
CA CYS A 535 -25.59 -7.80 8.37
C CYS A 535 -24.83 -9.13 8.46
N LYS A 536 -25.02 -10.05 7.49
CA LYS A 536 -24.45 -11.42 7.59
C LYS A 536 -22.93 -11.45 7.73
N LEU A 537 -22.23 -10.54 7.06
CA LEU A 537 -20.77 -10.44 7.07
C LEU A 537 -20.24 -9.19 7.79
N CYS A 538 -21.12 -8.43 8.43
CA CYS A 538 -20.71 -7.20 9.10
C CYS A 538 -19.89 -7.50 10.35
N ARG A 539 -18.85 -6.71 10.57
CA ARG A 539 -17.87 -6.92 11.63
C ARG A 539 -17.96 -5.89 12.74
N PHE A 540 -18.46 -4.70 12.43
CA PHE A 540 -18.55 -3.61 13.39
C PHE A 540 -19.40 -3.98 14.60
N ARG A 541 -18.85 -3.71 15.77
CA ARG A 541 -19.57 -3.85 17.05
C ARG A 541 -19.49 -2.51 17.75
N ARG A 542 -20.63 -1.84 17.89
CA ARG A 542 -20.72 -0.62 18.68
C ARG A 542 -20.25 -0.95 20.10
N PRO A 543 -19.22 -0.27 20.64
CA PRO A 543 -18.86 -0.39 22.04
C PRO A 543 -20.10 -0.12 22.88
N SER A 544 -20.35 -0.98 23.87
CA SER A 544 -21.41 -0.76 24.84
C SER A 544 -21.09 0.53 25.60
N GLY A 545 -21.79 1.61 25.25
CA GLY A 545 -21.79 2.81 26.07
C GLY A 545 -22.20 2.43 27.50
N SER A 546 -21.47 2.93 28.48
CA SER A 546 -21.92 2.92 29.87
C SER A 546 -23.33 3.53 29.94
N GLY A 547 -24.34 2.72 30.22
CA GLY A 547 -25.70 3.18 30.50
C GLY A 547 -26.59 3.28 29.26
N SER A 548 -27.23 2.16 28.94
CA SER A 548 -28.49 2.10 28.23
C SER A 548 -29.54 3.04 28.84
N VAL A 549 -30.13 3.92 28.02
CA VAL A 549 -31.55 4.26 28.14
C VAL A 549 -32.17 3.99 26.78
N ALA A 550 -32.81 2.83 26.67
CA ALA A 550 -33.80 2.59 25.63
C ALA A 550 -34.94 3.58 25.87
N VAL A 551 -35.23 4.43 24.89
CA VAL A 551 -36.50 5.15 24.83
C VAL A 551 -37.37 4.37 23.86
N ALA A 552 -38.50 3.88 24.39
CA ALA A 552 -39.53 3.12 23.71
C ALA A 552 -40.25 3.94 22.64
#